data_AF-A0A949WU34-F1
#
_entry.id   AF-A0A949WU34-F1
#
_cell.length_a   1.000
_cell.length_b   1.000
_cell.length_c   1.000
_cell.angle_alpha   90.00
_cell.angle_beta   90.00
_cell.angle_gamma   90.00
#
_symmetry.space_group_name_H-M   'P 1'
#
loop_
_entity.id
_entity.type
_entity.pdbx_description
1 polymer ?
#
loop_
_entity_poly.entity_id
_entity_poly.type
_entity_poly.pdbx_seq_one_letter_code
_entity_poly.pdbx_strand_id
1 'polypeptide(L)' 'MKNTQEYEYLISEIDKMRKRMYDAIERGLSLTDVEVVEVSQRLDSLLNDYNKSVQAA' A
#
# COMPACT_ATOMS: atom_id res chain seq x y z
N MET A 1 10.36 13.56 16.63
CA MET A 1 11.04 12.28 16.32
C MET A 1 10.09 11.08 16.18
N LYS A 2 8.94 11.01 16.88
CA LYS A 2 7.96 9.91 16.68
C LYS A 2 7.32 9.83 15.28
N ASN A 3 7.12 10.98 14.62
CA ASN A 3 6.37 11.05 13.36
C ASN A 3 7.16 10.52 12.13
N THR A 4 8.50 10.60 12.16
CA THR A 4 9.34 10.23 11.01
C THR A 4 9.41 8.72 10.79
N GLN A 5 9.47 7.93 11.86
CA GLN A 5 9.58 6.47 11.78
C GLN A 5 8.27 5.81 11.32
N GLU A 6 7.12 6.36 11.74
CA GLU A 6 5.80 5.92 11.28
C GLU A 6 5.61 6.23 9.78
N TYR A 7 6.08 7.38 9.34
CA TYR A 7 6.05 7.78 7.93
C TYR A 7 6.92 6.88 7.04
N GLU A 8 8.16 6.61 7.44
CA GLU A 8 9.07 5.71 6.73
C GLU A 8 8.51 4.28 6.66
N TYR A 9 7.86 3.82 7.74
CA TYR A 9 7.17 2.53 7.75
C TYR A 9 6.02 2.49 6.73
N LEU A 10 5.14 3.49 6.73
CA LEU A 10 4.02 3.56 5.79
C LEU A 10 4.49 3.58 4.34
N ILE A 11 5.53 4.35 4.00
CA ILE A 11 6.11 4.37 2.66
C ILE A 11 6.65 2.98 2.27
N SER A 12 7.38 2.33 3.17
CA SER A 12 7.93 0.99 2.92
C SER A 12 6.84 -0.04 2.64
N GLU A 13 5.75 -0.01 3.41
CA GLU A 13 4.63 -0.92 3.20
C GLU A 13 3.85 -0.62 1.91
N ILE A 14 3.66 0.66 1.57
CA ILE A 14 3.05 1.08 0.28
C ILE A 14 3.86 0.53 -0.89
N ASP A 15 5.18 0.67 -0.86
CA ASP A 15 6.05 0.18 -1.94
C ASP A 15 6.05 -1.35 -2.04
N LYS A 16 5.95 -2.07 -0.91
CA LYS A 16 5.76 -3.53 -0.93
C LYS A 16 4.44 -3.91 -1.58
N MET A 17 3.34 -3.21 -1.27
CA MET A 17 2.04 -3.51 -1.88
C MET A 17 2.03 -3.18 -3.38
N ARG A 18 2.66 -2.09 -3.80
CA ARG A 18 2.84 -1.75 -5.22
C ARG A 18 3.58 -2.86 -5.97
N LYS A 19 4.69 -3.36 -5.41
CA LYS A 19 5.43 -4.49 -6.01
C LYS A 19 4.56 -5.74 -6.15
N ARG A 20 3.81 -6.11 -5.11
CA ARG A 20 2.87 -7.24 -5.19
C ARG A 20 1.80 -7.06 -6.26
N MET A 21 1.32 -5.84 -6.47
CA MET A 21 0.37 -5.54 -7.55
C MET A 21 1.00 -5.76 -8.93
N TYR A 22 2.25 -5.32 -9.12
CA TYR A 22 2.99 -5.60 -10.35
C TYR A 22 3.22 -7.10 -10.55
N ASP A 23 3.67 -7.82 -9.52
CA ASP A 23 3.87 -9.27 -9.58
C ASP A 23 2.58 -10.01 -9.94
N ALA A 24 1.43 -9.57 -9.41
CA ALA A 24 0.12 -10.14 -9.74
C ALA A 24 -0.25 -9.91 -11.22
N ILE A 25 0.01 -8.72 -11.76
CA ILE A 25 -0.21 -8.40 -13.18
C ILE A 25 0.73 -9.24 -14.06
N GLU A 26 2.01 -9.38 -13.68
CA GLU A 26 2.97 -10.21 -14.42
C GLU A 26 2.60 -11.70 -14.42
N ARG A 27 1.97 -12.17 -13.34
CA ARG A 27 1.39 -13.52 -13.24
C ARG A 27 0.11 -13.69 -14.07
N GLY A 28 -0.40 -12.63 -14.69
CA GLY A 28 -1.61 -12.65 -15.51
C GLY A 28 -2.91 -12.68 -14.71
N LEU A 29 -2.88 -12.28 -13.43
CA LEU A 29 -4.08 -12.15 -12.63
C LEU A 29 -4.93 -10.98 -13.13
N SER A 30 -6.24 -11.19 -13.16
CA SER A 30 -7.25 -10.17 -13.41
C SER A 30 -7.44 -9.26 -12.20
N LEU A 31 -8.00 -8.07 -12.43
CA LEU A 31 -8.29 -7.10 -11.37
C LEU A 31 -9.31 -7.60 -10.35
N THR A 32 -10.10 -8.61 -10.71
CA THR A 32 -11.13 -9.21 -9.84
C THR A 32 -10.65 -10.45 -9.10
N ASP A 33 -9.44 -10.92 -9.38
CA ASP A 33 -8.88 -12.03 -8.61
C ASP A 33 -8.70 -11.63 -7.15
N VAL A 34 -9.03 -12.55 -6.25
CA VAL A 34 -9.07 -12.31 -4.80
C VAL A 34 -7.75 -11.73 -4.30
N GLU A 35 -6.63 -12.26 -4.77
CA GLU A 35 -5.29 -11.76 -4.43
C GLU A 35 -5.10 -10.30 -4.82
N VAL A 36 -5.53 -9.90 -6.02
CA VAL A 36 -5.42 -8.52 -6.50
C VAL A 36 -6.33 -7.59 -5.70
N VAL A 37 -7.55 -8.03 -5.41
CA VAL A 37 -8.50 -7.27 -4.58
C VAL A 37 -7.94 -7.04 -3.18
N GLU A 38 -7.38 -8.06 -2.54
CA GLU A 38 -6.79 -7.96 -1.20
C GLU A 38 -5.59 -6.99 -1.19
N VAL A 39 -4.70 -7.09 -2.19
CA VAL A 39 -3.56 -6.17 -2.32
C VAL A 39 -4.06 -4.74 -2.53
N SER A 40 -5.08 -4.54 -3.37
CA SER A 40 -5.67 -3.21 -3.62
C SER A 40 -6.27 -2.61 -2.35
N GLN A 41 -7.08 -3.36 -1.60
CA GLN A 41 -7.70 -2.88 -0.37
C GLN A 41 -6.65 -2.52 0.70
N ARG A 42 -5.59 -3.32 0.81
CA ARG A 42 -4.50 -3.06 1.75
C ARG A 42 -3.69 -1.83 1.34
N LEU A 43 -3.42 -1.67 0.05
CA LEU A 43 -2.76 -0.48 -0.49
C LEU A 43 -3.59 0.78 -0.20
N ASP A 44 -4.89 0.75 -0.44
CA ASP A 44 -5.80 1.86 -0.13
C ASP A 44 -5.80 2.22 1.36
N SER A 45 -5.81 1.23 2.25
CA SER A 45 -5.73 1.49 3.70
C SER A 45 -4.43 2.21 4.07
N LEU A 46 -3.28 1.74 3.54
CA LEU A 46 -1.97 2.34 3.81
C LEU A 46 -1.88 3.77 3.25
N LEU A 47 -2.43 4.03 2.06
CA LEU A 47 -2.47 5.36 1.47
C LEU A 47 -3.34 6.32 2.29
N ASN A 48 -4.47 5.84 2.81
CA ASN A 48 -5.33 6.62 3.68
C ASN A 48 -4.63 6.97 5.00
N ASP A 49 -3.94 6.02 5.61
CA ASP A 49 -3.21 6.25 6.85
C ASP A 49 -2.03 7.21 6.62
N TYR A 50 -1.30 7.05 5.54
CA TYR A 50 -0.28 8.00 5.12
C TYR A 50 -0.85 9.41 4.91
N ASN A 51 -1.99 9.54 4.22
CA ASN A 51 -2.63 10.83 3.99
C ASN A 51 -3.06 11.48 5.31
N LYS A 52 -3.60 10.72 6.27
CA LYS A 52 -3.90 11.24 7.61
C LYS A 52 -2.64 11.73 8.33
N SER A 53 -1.55 10.97 8.26
CA SER A 53 -0.27 11.36 8.88
C SER A 53 0.31 12.64 8.27
N VAL A 54 0.13 12.85 6.95
CA VAL A 54 0.56 14.08 6.27
C VAL A 54 -0.35 15.27 6.59
N GLN A 55 -1.67 15.06 6.66
CA GLN A 55 -2.63 16.14 6.97
C GLN A 55 -2.64 16.55 8.45
N ALA A 56 -2.14 15.69 9.34
CA ALA A 56 -2.03 15.97 10.78
C ALA A 56 -0.70 16.63 11.20
N ALA A 57 0.23 16.83 10.25
CA ALA A 57 1.54 17.44 10.46
C ALA A 57 1.55 18.94 10.09
#